data_AF-A0A7R9HZW0-F1
#
_entry.id   AF-A0A7R9HZW0-F1
#
_cell.length_a   1.000
_cell.length_b   1.000
_cell.length_c   1.000
_cell.angle_alpha   90.00
_cell.angle_beta   90.00
_cell.angle_gamma   90.00
#
_symmetry.space_group_name_H-M   'P 1'
#
loop_
_entity.id
_entity.type
_entity.pdbx_description
1 polymer ?
#
loop_
_entity_poly.entity_id
_entity_poly.type
_entity_poly.pdbx_seq_one_letter_code
_entity_poly.pdbx_strand_id
1 'polypeptide(L)'
;MVREIAPVLHVSEPQPWFPCSQEYLKSDPSERSHELNLIFTVKQGDEPDSFKSLFPSWDPAHWESQPSYEELKRQIVEANATIED
;
A
#
# COMPACT_ATOMS: atom_id res chain seq x y z
N MET A 1 16.07 5.25 27.15
CA MET A 1 16.17 4.84 25.74
C MET A 1 15.33 5.83 24.93
N VAL A 2 15.94 6.94 24.53
CA VAL A 2 15.25 7.96 23.72
C VAL A 2 15.21 7.43 22.30
N ARG A 3 14.00 7.09 21.81
CA ARG A 3 13.81 6.84 20.38
C ARG A 3 13.76 8.21 19.72
N GLU A 4 14.85 8.56 19.06
CA GLU A 4 14.97 9.74 18.23
C GLU A 4 13.95 9.61 17.10
N ILE A 5 12.87 10.40 17.19
CA ILE A 5 11.86 10.48 16.15
C ILE A 5 12.46 11.41 15.09
N ALA A 6 13.05 10.84 14.05
CA ALA A 6 13.67 11.61 12.97
C ALA A 6 12.64 12.60 12.40
N PRO A 7 13.01 13.88 12.20
CA PRO A 7 12.09 14.88 11.69
C PRO A 7 11.74 14.55 10.23
N VAL A 8 10.44 14.39 9.96
CA VAL A 8 9.88 14.33 8.61
C VAL A 8 10.04 15.71 7.97
N LEU A 9 11.21 16.04 7.43
CA LEU A 9 11.42 17.10 6.43
C LEU A 9 12.82 16.95 5.78
N HIS A 10 12.95 16.01 4.84
CA HIS A 10 13.97 16.09 3.78
C HIS A 10 13.36 15.68 2.45
N VAL A 11 12.47 16.52 1.91
CA VAL A 11 11.98 16.40 0.54
C VAL A 11 12.98 17.10 -0.37
N SER A 12 14.11 16.47 -0.65
CA SER A 12 15.06 16.94 -1.68
C SER A 12 15.11 16.00 -2.89
N GLU A 13 14.73 14.72 -2.73
CA GLU A 13 14.77 13.73 -3.80
C GLU A 13 13.36 13.30 -4.23
N PRO A 14 13.01 13.43 -5.53
CA PRO A 14 11.74 12.95 -6.05
C PRO A 14 11.69 11.43 -5.90
N GLN A 15 10.72 10.99 -5.14
CA GLN A 15 10.56 9.60 -4.78
C GLN A 15 10.01 8.79 -5.97
N PRO A 16 10.36 7.50 -6.12
CA PRO A 16 10.13 6.74 -7.35
C PRO A 16 8.65 6.54 -7.71
N TRP A 17 7.75 6.65 -6.73
CA TRP A 17 6.30 6.54 -6.98
C TRP A 17 5.74 7.70 -7.79
N PHE A 18 6.36 8.89 -7.74
CA PHE A 18 5.82 10.06 -8.44
C PHE A 18 5.96 9.92 -9.96
N PRO A 19 7.15 9.63 -10.54
CA PRO A 19 7.27 9.31 -11.96
C PRO A 19 6.40 8.12 -12.39
N CYS A 20 6.36 7.06 -11.59
CA CYS A 20 5.53 5.88 -11.87
C CYS A 20 4.03 6.24 -11.97
N SER A 21 3.54 7.11 -11.09
CA SER A 21 2.13 7.57 -11.13
C SER A 21 1.82 8.38 -12.38
N GLN A 22 2.77 9.21 -12.85
CA GLN A 22 2.60 9.97 -14.08
C GLN A 22 2.65 9.06 -15.32
N GLU A 23 3.52 8.06 -15.33
CA GLU A 23 3.60 7.05 -16.40
C GLU A 23 2.33 6.20 -16.48
N TYR A 24 1.77 5.82 -15.33
CA TYR A 24 0.49 5.12 -15.27
C TYR A 24 -0.62 5.91 -15.97
N LEU A 25 -0.74 7.21 -15.70
CA LEU A 25 -1.72 8.08 -16.38
C LEU A 25 -1.47 8.19 -17.89
N LYS A 26 -0.20 8.25 -18.33
CA LYS A 26 0.14 8.30 -19.76
C LYS A 26 -0.22 7.02 -20.52
N SER A 27 -0.20 5.88 -19.82
CA SER A 27 -0.55 4.58 -20.41
C SER A 27 -2.06 4.32 -20.45
N ASP A 28 -2.86 5.17 -19.81
CA ASP A 28 -4.30 5.02 -19.78
C ASP A 28 -4.90 5.33 -21.17
N PRO A 29 -5.77 4.46 -21.72
CA PRO A 29 -6.36 4.68 -23.04
C PRO A 29 -7.44 5.77 -23.08
N SER A 30 -7.83 6.32 -21.92
CA SER A 30 -8.70 7.49 -21.84
C SER A 30 -7.91 8.80 -21.87
N GLU A 31 -8.61 9.92 -21.99
CA GLU A 31 -8.02 11.27 -22.01
C GLU A 31 -7.49 11.74 -20.63
N ARG A 32 -7.22 10.82 -19.69
CA ARG A 32 -6.67 11.17 -18.38
C ARG A 32 -5.22 11.62 -18.52
N SER A 33 -4.91 12.80 -18.00
CA SER A 33 -3.53 13.29 -17.88
C SER A 33 -3.24 13.78 -16.47
N HIS A 34 -1.96 13.83 -16.10
CA HIS A 34 -1.53 14.41 -14.83
C HIS A 34 -1.77 15.94 -14.74
N GLU A 35 -2.08 16.60 -15.86
CA GLU A 35 -2.46 18.01 -15.88
C GLU A 35 -3.94 18.20 -15.51
N LEU A 36 -4.77 17.18 -15.78
CA LEU A 36 -6.22 17.21 -15.54
C LEU A 36 -6.64 16.46 -14.28
N ASN A 37 -5.74 15.66 -13.68
CA ASN A 37 -6.04 14.77 -12.57
C ASN A 37 -5.10 15.02 -11.40
N LEU A 38 -5.66 14.96 -10.18
CA LEU A 38 -4.89 15.09 -8.94
C LEU A 38 -4.21 13.77 -8.59
N ILE A 39 -2.92 13.84 -8.27
CA ILE A 39 -2.14 12.73 -7.70
C ILE A 39 -1.82 13.08 -6.26
N PHE A 40 -2.23 12.23 -5.32
CA PHE A 40 -1.93 12.38 -3.90
C PHE A 40 -1.24 11.13 -3.37
N THR A 41 -0.33 11.32 -2.41
CA THR A 41 0.37 10.22 -1.74
C THR A 41 -0.35 9.86 -0.45
N VAL A 42 -0.70 8.59 -0.30
CA VAL A 42 -1.23 8.03 0.94
C VAL A 42 -0.15 7.15 1.56
N LYS A 43 0.11 7.32 2.85
CA LYS A 43 1.08 6.49 3.58
C LYS A 43 0.34 5.38 4.32
N GLN A 44 0.94 4.19 4.32
CA GLN A 44 0.42 3.05 5.06
C GLN A 44 0.31 3.38 6.56
N GLY A 45 -0.84 3.10 7.16
CA GLY A 45 -1.16 3.41 8.56
C GLY A 45 -1.69 4.82 8.80
N ASP A 46 -1.54 5.74 7.84
CA ASP A 46 -2.02 7.11 7.90
C ASP A 46 -3.09 7.38 6.82
N GLU A 47 -3.89 6.36 6.46
CA GLU A 47 -4.87 6.49 5.40
C GLU A 47 -6.03 7.43 5.80
N PRO A 48 -6.39 8.43 4.96
CA PRO A 48 -7.56 9.28 5.21
C PRO A 48 -8.89 8.51 5.15
N ASP A 49 -9.91 9.00 5.84
CA ASP A 49 -11.24 8.35 5.85
C ASP A 49 -11.86 8.26 4.46
N SER A 50 -11.64 9.26 3.60
CA SER A 50 -12.08 9.24 2.20
C SER A 50 -11.46 8.08 1.42
N PHE A 51 -10.21 7.72 1.71
CA PHE A 51 -9.54 6.56 1.11
C PHE A 51 -10.09 5.25 1.66
N LYS A 52 -10.23 5.15 3.00
CA LYS A 52 -10.76 3.94 3.67
C LYS A 52 -12.18 3.60 3.20
N SER A 53 -13.01 4.60 2.95
CA SER A 53 -14.40 4.42 2.48
C SER A 53 -14.53 3.80 1.08
N LEU A 54 -13.45 3.72 0.31
CA LEU A 54 -13.44 3.06 -0.99
C LEU A 54 -13.49 1.52 -0.88
N PHE A 55 -13.27 0.98 0.33
CA PHE A 55 -13.28 -0.45 0.61
C PHE A 55 -14.56 -0.84 1.37
N PRO A 56 -15.17 -2.00 1.07
CA PRO A 56 -16.38 -2.45 1.78
C PRO A 56 -16.21 -2.61 3.29
N SER A 57 -15.00 -2.95 3.73
CA SER A 57 -14.58 -2.99 5.12
C SER A 57 -13.11 -2.58 5.21
N TRP A 58 -12.73 -2.01 6.36
CA TRP A 58 -11.36 -1.60 6.64
C TRP A 58 -11.00 -2.02 8.06
N ASP A 59 -9.97 -2.86 8.20
CA ASP A 59 -9.43 -3.26 9.50
C ASP A 59 -8.24 -2.35 9.87
N PRO A 60 -8.35 -1.50 10.90
CA PRO A 60 -7.25 -0.63 11.33
C PRO A 60 -6.00 -1.40 11.79
N ALA A 61 -6.18 -2.64 12.27
CA ALA A 61 -5.09 -3.48 12.77
C ALA A 61 -4.52 -4.41 11.69
N HIS A 62 -4.93 -4.26 10.43
CA HIS A 62 -4.55 -5.17 9.35
C HIS A 62 -3.03 -5.38 9.27
N TRP A 63 -2.24 -4.33 9.48
CA TRP A 63 -0.78 -4.37 9.38
C TRP A 63 -0.06 -4.87 10.65
N GLU A 64 -0.76 -5.00 11.78
CA GLU A 64 -0.13 -5.32 13.08
C GLU A 64 0.26 -6.80 13.19
N SER A 65 -0.42 -7.70 12.48
CA SER A 65 -0.21 -9.14 12.57
C SER A 65 -0.36 -9.85 11.23
N GLN A 66 0.40 -9.39 10.23
CA GLN A 66 0.51 -10.13 8.98
C GLN A 66 1.40 -11.36 9.17
N PRO A 67 0.97 -12.56 8.71
CA PRO A 67 1.82 -13.74 8.76
C PRO A 67 3.06 -13.54 7.89
N SER A 68 4.18 -14.14 8.31
CA SER A 68 5.38 -14.14 7.48
C SER A 68 5.17 -14.98 6.22
N TYR A 69 5.99 -14.77 5.20
CA TYR A 69 5.97 -15.60 3.99
C TYR A 69 6.11 -17.10 4.32
N GLU A 70 7.00 -17.45 5.25
CA GLU A 70 7.21 -18.84 5.66
C GLU A 70 6.00 -19.42 6.41
N GLU A 71 5.35 -18.59 7.25
CA GLU A 71 4.13 -18.97 7.94
C GLU A 71 2.99 -19.25 6.95
N LEU A 72 2.77 -18.33 5.99
CA LEU A 72 1.79 -18.50 4.92
C LEU A 72 2.06 -19.76 4.10
N LYS A 73 3.32 -19.97 3.71
CA LYS A 73 3.72 -21.15 2.94
C LYS A 73 3.43 -22.44 3.70
N ARG A 74 3.72 -22.48 5.02
CA ARG A 74 3.40 -23.64 5.86
C ARG A 74 1.90 -23.89 5.91
N GLN A 75 1.10 -22.86 6.15
CA GLN A 75 -0.37 -22.96 6.20
C GLN A 75 -0.96 -23.49 4.88
N ILE A 76 -0.43 -23.06 3.73
CA ILE A 76 -0.87 -23.55 2.41
C ILE A 76 -0.54 -25.03 2.24
N VAL A 77 0.66 -25.47 2.62
CA VAL A 77 1.05 -26.89 2.54
C VAL A 77 0.18 -27.76 3.43
N GLU A 78 -0.07 -27.33 4.67
CA GLU A 78 -0.93 -28.03 5.62
C GLU A 78 -2.38 -28.13 5.12
N ALA A 79 -2.95 -27.03 4.64
CA ALA A 79 -4.29 -27.01 4.08
C ALA A 79 -4.43 -27.95 2.87
N ASN A 80 -3.44 -27.99 1.97
CA ASN A 80 -3.46 -28.90 0.83
C ASN A 80 -3.41 -30.38 1.25
N ALA A 81 -2.66 -30.72 2.29
CA ALA A 81 -2.59 -32.10 2.81
C ALA A 81 -3.94 -32.59 3.38
N THR A 82 -4.76 -31.68 3.90
CA THR A 82 -6.09 -32.02 4.46
C THR A 82 -7.21 -32.18 3.41
N ILE A 83 -6.94 -31.86 2.14
CA ILE A 83 -7.91 -32.00 1.03
C ILE A 83 -7.81 -33.38 0.36
N GLU A 84 -6.73 -34.13 0.61
CA GLU A 84 -6.47 -35.43 -0.01
C GLU A 84 -7.11 -36.64 0.73
N ASP A 85 -7.88 -36.40 1.80
CA ASP A 85 -8.68 -37.39 2.56
C ASP A 85 -10.20 -37.13 2.41
#